data_AF-H8GAM0-F1
#
_entry.id   AF-H8GAM0-F1
#
_cell.length_a   1.000
_cell.length_b   1.000
_cell.length_c   1.000
_cell.angle_alpha   90.00
_cell.angle_beta   90.00
_cell.angle_gamma   90.00
#
_symmetry.space_group_name_H-M   'P 1'
#
loop_
_entity.id
_entity.type
_entity.pdbx_description
1 polymer ?
#
loop_
_entity_poly.entity_id
_entity_poly.type
_entity_poly.pdbx_seq_one_letter_code
_entity_poly.pdbx_strand_id
1 'polypeptide(L)' 'MSRGLVVLDAGETRRYDPPAWVGVLVVVADGELELETVHGHRRRFGHGSVLALTGLPLRLLRAVTPTTLIILSRR' A
#
# COMPACT_ATOMS: atom_id res chain seq x y z
N MET A 1 4.82 -6.86 -18.12
CA MET A 1 4.05 -6.21 -17.03
C MET A 1 3.42 -7.31 -16.19
N SER A 2 3.69 -7.34 -14.90
CA SER A 2 3.12 -8.33 -13.96
C SER A 2 2.08 -7.67 -13.07
N ARG A 3 1.06 -8.47 -12.69
CA ARG A 3 -0.01 -8.08 -11.78
C ARG A 3 -0.07 -9.08 -10.62
N GLY A 4 -0.09 -8.56 -9.40
CA GLY A 4 -0.32 -9.32 -8.16
C GLY A 4 -1.57 -8.82 -7.44
N LEU A 5 -2.10 -9.65 -6.55
CA LEU A 5 -3.24 -9.32 -5.68
C LEU A 5 -2.87 -9.61 -4.23
N VAL A 6 -3.19 -8.67 -3.35
CA VAL A 6 -2.99 -8.78 -1.91
C VAL A 6 -4.31 -8.43 -1.24
N VAL A 7 -4.80 -9.31 -0.39
CA VAL A 7 -5.95 -9.06 0.49
C VAL A 7 -5.42 -8.86 1.90
N LEU A 8 -5.92 -7.82 2.55
CA LEU A 8 -5.58 -7.48 3.93
C LEU A 8 -6.86 -7.48 4.76
N ASP A 9 -6.82 -8.11 5.93
CA ASP A 9 -7.90 -8.02 6.89
C ASP A 9 -7.97 -6.63 7.53
N ALA A 10 -9.14 -6.28 8.08
CA ALA A 10 -9.29 -5.01 8.79
C ALA A 10 -8.30 -4.93 9.97
N GLY A 11 -7.50 -3.86 9.98
CA GLY A 11 -6.46 -3.65 10.98
C GLY A 11 -5.14 -4.37 10.69
N GLU A 12 -5.05 -5.23 9.67
CA GLU A 12 -3.79 -5.86 9.27
C GLU A 12 -2.75 -4.78 8.94
N THR A 13 -1.53 -4.98 9.44
CA THR A 13 -0.40 -4.08 9.19
C THR A 13 0.72 -4.80 8.48
N ARG A 14 1.38 -4.09 7.56
CA ARG A 14 2.61 -4.54 6.91
C ARG A 14 3.70 -3.51 7.11
N ARG A 15 4.85 -3.95 7.64
CA ARG A 15 6.04 -3.09 7.72
C ARG A 15 6.45 -2.68 6.32
N TYR A 16 6.86 -1.42 6.17
CA TYR A 16 7.38 -0.94 4.91
C TYR A 16 8.79 -1.49 4.68
N ASP A 17 8.98 -2.19 3.56
CA ASP A 17 10.27 -2.71 3.10
C ASP A 17 10.64 -2.00 1.78
N PRO A 18 11.48 -0.95 1.80
CA PRO A 18 11.71 -0.09 0.63
C PRO A 18 12.09 -0.83 -0.67
N PRO A 19 13.00 -1.82 -0.66
CA PRO A 19 13.37 -2.58 -1.86
C PRO A 19 12.19 -3.28 -2.55
N ALA A 20 11.19 -3.76 -1.78
CA ALA A 20 10.04 -4.46 -2.33
C ALA A 20 9.12 -3.58 -3.19
N TRP A 21 9.25 -2.26 -3.09
CA TRP A 21 8.36 -1.30 -3.76
C TRP A 21 8.97 -0.63 -4.98
N VAL A 22 10.25 -0.88 -5.26
CA VAL A 22 10.94 -0.28 -6.42
C VAL A 22 10.29 -0.75 -7.71
N GLY A 23 9.85 0.19 -8.54
CA GLY A 23 9.18 -0.11 -9.82
C GLY A 23 7.76 -0.68 -9.68
N VAL A 24 7.16 -0.56 -8.48
CA VAL A 24 5.83 -1.06 -8.16
C VAL A 24 4.82 0.08 -7.99
N LEU A 25 3.65 -0.07 -8.61
CA LEU A 25 2.45 0.72 -8.33
C LEU A 25 1.44 -0.13 -7.56
N VAL A 26 0.73 0.52 -6.64
CA VAL A 26 -0.34 -0.09 -5.84
C VAL A 26 -1.66 0.59 -6.18
N VAL A 27 -2.67 -0.19 -6.52
CA VAL A 27 -4.04 0.29 -6.65
C VAL A 27 -4.85 -0.24 -5.47
N VAL A 28 -5.54 0.65 -4.75
CA VAL A 28 -6.55 0.24 -3.77
C VAL A 28 -7.80 -0.17 -4.55
N ALA A 29 -7.97 -1.47 -4.76
CA ALA A 29 -9.06 -2.01 -5.55
C ALA A 29 -10.36 -2.09 -4.75
N ASP A 30 -10.27 -2.22 -3.42
CA ASP A 30 -11.40 -2.12 -2.50
C ASP A 30 -10.90 -1.77 -1.09
N GLY A 31 -11.76 -1.16 -0.28
CA GLY A 31 -11.44 -0.75 1.10
C GLY A 31 -10.65 0.55 1.23
N GLU A 32 -9.99 0.71 2.37
CA GLU A 32 -9.21 1.91 2.75
C GLU A 32 -7.85 1.52 3.34
N LEU A 33 -6.78 2.04 2.73
CA LEU A 33 -5.40 1.86 3.14
C LEU A 33 -4.87 3.11 3.83
N GLU A 34 -4.32 2.98 5.02
CA GLU A 34 -3.59 4.02 5.74
C GLU A 34 -2.09 3.80 5.61
N LEU A 35 -1.37 4.84 5.19
CA LEU A 35 0.09 4.88 5.20
C LEU A 35 0.54 5.67 6.41
N GLU A 36 1.44 5.10 7.21
CA GLU A 36 2.09 5.80 8.31
C GLU A 36 3.57 6.04 7.98
N THR A 37 4.03 7.28 8.16
CA THR A 37 5.43 7.65 8.00
C THR A 37 6.26 7.38 9.26
N VAL A 38 7.58 7.37 9.13
CA VAL A 38 8.50 7.29 10.29
C VAL A 38 8.38 8.49 11.24
N HIS A 39 7.83 9.61 10.77
CA HIS A 39 7.54 10.80 11.57
C HIS A 39 6.14 10.78 12.21
N GLY A 40 5.40 9.67 12.09
CA GLY A 40 4.08 9.50 12.69
C GLY A 40 2.92 10.12 11.90
N HIS A 41 3.18 10.82 10.79
CA HIS A 41 2.10 11.28 9.91
C HIS A 41 1.36 10.11 9.29
N ARG A 42 0.03 10.19 9.26
CA ARG A 42 -0.86 9.18 8.68
C ARG A 42 -1.69 9.79 7.56
N ARG A 43 -1.87 9.04 6.48
CA ARG A 43 -2.76 9.42 5.39
C ARG A 43 -3.50 8.21 4.84
N ARG A 44 -4.79 8.40 4.55
CA ARG A 44 -5.69 7.35 4.07
C ARG A 44 -5.98 7.49 2.59
N PHE A 45 -6.18 6.35 1.95
CA PHE A 45 -6.43 6.21 0.53
C PHE A 45 -7.50 5.13 0.32
N GLY A 46 -8.63 5.53 -0.25
CA GLY A 46 -9.74 4.63 -0.53
C GLY A 46 -9.67 4.01 -1.93
N HIS A 47 -10.72 3.25 -2.27
CA HIS A 47 -10.95 2.66 -3.59
C HIS A 47 -10.59 3.60 -4.76
N GLY A 48 -9.88 3.06 -5.76
CA GLY A 48 -9.45 3.79 -6.96
C GLY A 48 -8.14 4.56 -6.80
N SER A 49 -7.62 4.71 -5.57
CA SER A 49 -6.33 5.37 -5.34
C SER A 49 -5.18 4.57 -5.98
N VAL A 50 -4.30 5.28 -6.70
CA VAL A 50 -3.08 4.72 -7.29
C VAL A 50 -1.87 5.33 -6.59
N LEU A 51 -1.00 4.49 -6.04
CA LEU A 51 0.09 4.89 -5.17
C LEU A 51 1.43 4.38 -5.71
N ALA A 52 2.44 5.26 -5.73
CA ALA A 52 3.84 4.89 -5.84
C ALA A 52 4.45 5.03 -4.44
N LEU A 53 4.89 3.92 -3.85
CA LEU A 53 5.41 3.94 -2.48
C LEU A 53 6.93 4.14 -2.40
N THR A 54 7.63 4.03 -3.53
CA THR A 54 9.10 4.22 -3.59
C THR A 54 9.47 5.64 -3.18
N GLY A 55 10.51 5.78 -2.36
CA GLY A 55 11.05 7.09 -1.94
C GLY A 55 10.24 7.79 -0.85
N LEU A 56 9.15 7.19 -0.37
CA LEU A 56 8.39 7.71 0.75
C LEU A 56 8.98 7.22 2.08
N PRO A 57 9.04 8.07 3.13
CA PRO A 57 9.58 7.69 4.43
C PRO A 57 8.52 6.92 5.25
N LEU A 58 8.02 5.81 4.70
CA LEU A 58 6.96 5.01 5.32
C LEU A 58 7.52 4.09 6.40
N ARG A 59 6.74 3.92 7.46
CA ARG A 59 6.97 2.96 8.55
C ARG A 59 6.16 1.69 8.33
N LEU A 60 4.87 1.86 8.06
CA LEU A 60 3.95 0.75 7.80
C LEU A 60 2.78 1.16 6.91
N LEU A 61 2.13 0.15 6.38
CA LEU A 61 0.83 0.21 5.75
C LEU A 61 -0.17 -0.48 6.68
N ARG A 62 -1.39 0.05 6.78
CA ARG A 62 -2.46 -0.53 7.57
C ARG A 62 -3.76 -0.53 6.79
N ALA A 63 -4.45 -1.66 6.74
CA ALA A 63 -5.81 -1.73 6.24
C ALA A 63 -6.77 -1.18 7.31
N VAL A 64 -7.52 -0.11 7.01
CA VAL A 64 -8.51 0.46 7.94
C VAL A 64 -9.80 -0.36 7.92
N THR A 65 -10.21 -0.77 6.73
CA THR A 65 -11.26 -1.76 6.45
C THR A 65 -10.63 -2.97 5.75
N PRO A 66 -11.34 -4.09 5.53
CA PRO A 66 -10.86 -5.14 4.64
C PRO A 66 -10.45 -4.50 3.29
N THR A 67 -9.21 -4.71 2.87
CA THR A 67 -8.61 -3.93 1.79
C THR A 67 -7.99 -4.86 0.76
N THR A 68 -8.37 -4.67 -0.50
CA THR A 68 -7.75 -5.39 -1.63
C THR A 68 -6.83 -4.46 -2.38
N LEU A 69 -5.57 -4.86 -2.52
CA LEU A 69 -4.55 -4.16 -3.26
C LEU A 69 -4.21 -4.92 -4.54
N ILE A 70 -4.17 -4.21 -5.66
CA ILE A 70 -3.58 -4.69 -6.90
C ILE A 70 -2.18 -4.12 -7.01
N ILE A 71 -1.21 -5.00 -7.18
CA ILE A 71 0.20 -4.66 -7.33
C ILE A 71 0.55 -4.74 -8.82
N LEU A 72 1.08 -3.67 -9.39
CA LEU A 72 1.52 -3.60 -10.78
C LEU A 72 3.02 -3.34 -10.83
N SER A 73 3.75 -4.15 -11.60
CA SER A 73 5.19 -3.94 -11.78
C SER A 73 5.63 -4.19 -13.21
N ARG A 74 6.71 -3.51 -13.59
CA ARG A 74 7.47 -3.82 -14.80
C ARG A 74 8.66 -4.66 -14.36
N ARG A 75 8.69 -5.94 -14.77
CA ARG A 75 9.91 -6.75 -14.70
C ARG A 75 10.97 -6.16 -15.63
#